data_AF-A0A4S1M3M3-F1
#
_entry.id   AF-A0A4S1M3M3-F1
#
_cell.length_a   1.000
_cell.length_b   1.000
_cell.length_c   1.000
_cell.angle_alpha   90.00
_cell.angle_beta   90.00
_cell.angle_gamma   90.00
#
_symmetry.space_group_name_H-M   'P 1'
#
loop_
_entity.id
_entity.type
_entity.pdbx_description
1 polymer ?
#
loop_
_entity_poly.entity_id
_entity_poly.type
_entity_poly.pdbx_seq_one_letter_code
_entity_poly.pdbx_strand_id
1 'polypeptide(L)'
;SRGLGDPSGLEGSFPLVIKEFLHTADQKGYLVIFYQIEREDMGLYHDFGYRFFKLGEEAIVDLDTFTITGKKRAGLRAIHNRFEREGYTFHVEQPPFSAEFLNELRQVSDEW
;
A
#
# COMPACT_ATOMS: atom_id res chain seq x y z
N SER A 1 2.17 -15.29 14.95
CA SER A 1 1.32 -14.93 13.79
C SER A 1 1.75 -13.56 13.28
N ARG A 2 1.49 -13.21 12.02
CA ARG A 2 1.82 -11.89 11.43
C ARG A 2 0.54 -11.19 11.00
N GLY A 3 0.36 -9.93 11.41
CA GLY A 3 -0.64 -9.02 10.84
C GLY A 3 0.04 -8.08 9.84
N LEU A 4 -0.63 -7.78 8.72
CA LEU A 4 -0.18 -6.81 7.73
C LEU A 4 -1.06 -5.57 7.86
N GLY A 5 -0.45 -4.43 8.18
CA GLY A 5 -1.15 -3.17 8.41
C GLY A 5 -2.04 -3.16 9.65
N ASP A 6 -2.86 -2.12 9.75
CA ASP A 6 -3.94 -1.99 10.71
C ASP A 6 -5.14 -2.90 10.35
N PRO A 7 -6.02 -3.23 11.31
CA PRO A 7 -7.24 -3.95 11.01
C PRO A 7 -8.05 -3.22 9.93
N SER A 8 -8.67 -3.96 9.02
CA SER A 8 -9.58 -3.36 8.04
C SER A 8 -11.01 -3.32 8.57
N GLY A 9 -11.75 -2.23 8.33
CA GLY A 9 -13.17 -2.10 8.67
C GLY A 9 -13.47 -0.89 9.54
N LEU A 10 -14.42 -1.04 10.47
CA LEU A 10 -14.82 0.05 11.37
C LEU A 10 -13.79 0.25 12.48
N GLU A 11 -13.18 1.44 12.53
CA GLU A 11 -12.16 1.83 13.53
C GLU A 11 -12.61 1.57 14.97
N GLY A 12 -13.89 1.83 15.28
CA GLY A 12 -14.45 1.59 16.62
C GLY A 12 -14.39 0.13 17.09
N SER A 13 -14.18 -0.82 16.17
CA SER A 13 -14.02 -2.25 16.47
C SER A 13 -12.56 -2.68 16.60
N PHE A 14 -11.58 -1.85 16.21
CA PHE A 14 -10.17 -2.24 16.17
C PHE A 14 -9.62 -2.70 17.53
N PRO A 15 -9.91 -2.04 18.67
CA PRO A 15 -9.43 -2.51 19.98
C PRO A 15 -9.92 -3.91 20.34
N LEU A 16 -11.17 -4.22 20.00
CA LEU A 16 -11.75 -5.54 20.24
C LEU A 16 -11.07 -6.60 19.38
N VAL A 17 -10.93 -6.33 18.08
CA VAL A 17 -10.31 -7.26 17.12
C VAL A 17 -8.85 -7.55 17.48
N ILE A 18 -8.07 -6.52 17.84
CA ILE A 18 -6.68 -6.70 18.25
C ILE A 18 -6.60 -7.51 19.55
N LYS A 19 -7.46 -7.22 20.53
CA LYS A 19 -7.51 -7.99 21.78
C LYS A 19 -7.81 -9.47 21.53
N GLU A 20 -8.80 -9.78 20.69
CA GLU A 20 -9.17 -11.16 20.34
C GLU A 20 -8.06 -11.87 19.56
N PHE A 21 -7.40 -11.16 18.65
CA PHE A 21 -6.27 -11.69 17.89
C PHE A 21 -5.07 -12.02 18.79
N LEU A 22 -4.71 -11.10 19.69
CA LEU A 22 -3.63 -11.31 20.67
C LEU A 22 -3.97 -12.45 21.64
N HIS A 23 -5.21 -12.52 22.13
CA HIS A 23 -5.66 -13.61 22.99
C HIS A 23 -5.52 -14.97 22.30
N THR A 24 -5.92 -15.07 21.04
CA THR A 24 -5.80 -16.30 20.24
C THR A 24 -4.35 -16.70 19.99
N ALA A 25 -3.46 -15.72 19.79
CA ALA A 25 -2.04 -15.97 19.60
C ALA A 25 -1.35 -16.41 20.90
N ASP A 26 -1.72 -15.81 22.03
CA ASP A 26 -1.22 -16.14 23.37
C ASP A 26 -1.54 -17.58 23.76
N GLN A 27 -2.78 -18.04 23.50
CA GLN A 27 -3.19 -19.45 23.70
C GLN A 27 -2.30 -20.46 22.93
N LYS A 28 -1.62 -20.02 21.88
CA LYS A 28 -0.73 -20.85 21.04
C LYS A 28 0.76 -20.59 21.33
N GLY A 29 1.09 -19.73 22.29
CA GLY A 29 2.46 -19.31 22.60
C GLY A 29 3.14 -18.53 21.47
N TYR A 30 2.36 -17.84 20.63
CA TYR A 30 2.90 -17.10 19.49
C TYR A 30 3.25 -15.67 19.85
N LEU A 31 4.42 -15.23 19.39
CA LEU A 31 4.73 -13.80 19.30
C LEU A 31 3.97 -13.20 18.12
N VAL A 32 3.38 -12.02 18.34
CA VAL A 32 2.66 -11.26 17.34
C VAL A 32 3.44 -10.01 16.98
N ILE A 33 3.63 -9.79 15.69
CA ILE A 33 4.27 -8.58 15.13
C ILE A 33 3.29 -7.96 14.14
N PHE A 34 3.06 -6.66 14.30
CA PHE A 34 2.34 -5.83 13.34
C PHE A 34 3.35 -5.11 12.44
N TYR A 35 3.12 -5.13 11.14
CA TYR A 35 4.03 -4.56 10.13
C TYR A 35 3.29 -3.49 9.31
N GLN A 36 3.93 -2.34 9.10
CA GLN A 36 3.34 -1.19 8.38
C GLN A 36 2.03 -0.66 8.99
N ILE A 37 1.98 -0.48 10.30
CA ILE A 37 0.89 0.26 10.93
C ILE A 37 1.02 1.77 10.67
N GLU A 38 -0.11 2.46 10.62
CA GLU A 38 -0.18 3.90 10.49
C GLU A 38 0.17 4.59 11.82
N ARG A 39 0.51 5.88 11.76
CA ARG A 39 0.93 6.64 12.94
C ARG A 39 -0.25 6.90 13.87
N GLU A 40 -1.39 7.15 13.26
CA GLU A 40 -2.67 7.52 13.84
C GLU A 40 -3.15 6.42 14.82
N ASP A 41 -2.86 5.16 14.49
CA ASP A 41 -3.25 3.99 15.28
C ASP A 41 -2.19 3.54 16.29
N MET A 42 -1.01 4.17 16.37
CA MET A 42 0.05 3.76 17.33
C MET A 42 -0.43 3.75 18.79
N GLY A 43 -1.33 4.65 19.17
CA GLY A 43 -1.91 4.67 20.52
C GLY A 43 -2.57 3.33 20.89
N LEU A 44 -3.26 2.73 19.92
CA LEU A 44 -3.96 1.46 20.10
C LEU A 44 -3.03 0.32 20.49
N TYR A 45 -1.89 0.21 19.80
CA TYR A 45 -0.91 -0.85 20.07
C TYR A 45 -0.09 -0.59 21.33
N HIS A 46 0.09 0.69 21.70
CA HIS A 46 0.78 1.07 22.92
C HIS A 46 0.09 0.49 24.16
N ASP A 47 -1.25 0.51 24.17
CA ASP A 47 -2.07 -0.06 25.26
C ASP A 47 -1.85 -1.58 25.43
N PHE A 48 -1.39 -2.26 24.38
CA PHE A 48 -1.01 -3.69 24.41
C PHE A 48 0.49 -3.92 24.64
N GLY A 49 1.25 -2.87 24.96
CA GLY A 49 2.68 -2.97 25.31
C GLY A 49 3.64 -3.02 24.12
N TYR A 50 3.18 -2.69 22.91
CA TYR A 50 4.04 -2.65 21.73
C TYR A 50 5.01 -1.47 21.75
N ARG A 51 6.16 -1.68 21.09
CA ARG A 51 7.15 -0.64 20.78
C ARG A 51 7.20 -0.44 19.26
N PHE A 52 7.46 0.79 18.85
CA PHE A 52 7.42 1.19 17.44
C PHE A 52 8.83 1.39 16.87
N PHE A 53 8.99 0.99 15.62
CA PHE A 53 10.17 1.27 14.82
C PHE A 53 9.72 1.85 13.48
N LYS A 54 10.22 3.04 13.12
CA LYS A 54 9.86 3.70 11.86
C LYS A 54 10.52 2.96 10.68
N LEU A 55 9.70 2.30 9.85
CA LEU A 55 10.16 1.55 8.68
C LEU A 55 10.45 2.44 7.47
N GLY A 56 9.69 3.52 7.31
CA GLY A 56 9.79 4.43 6.17
C GLY A 56 8.72 5.51 6.20
N GLU A 57 8.53 6.18 5.06
CA GLU A 57 7.45 7.13 4.81
C GLU A 57 6.83 6.82 3.45
N GLU A 58 5.52 6.99 3.32
CA GLU A 58 4.82 6.89 2.05
C GLU A 58 4.82 8.25 1.33
N ALA A 59 5.01 8.22 0.01
CA ALA A 59 4.93 9.42 -0.81
C ALA A 59 3.47 9.66 -1.22
N ILE A 60 2.76 10.50 -0.46
CA ILE A 60 1.38 10.88 -0.77
C ILE A 60 1.39 12.05 -1.77
N VAL A 61 0.69 11.87 -2.90
CA VAL A 61 0.55 12.90 -3.95
C VAL A 61 -0.90 13.37 -3.99
N ASP A 62 -1.12 14.66 -3.73
CA ASP A 62 -2.41 15.30 -3.92
C ASP A 62 -2.68 15.53 -5.41
N LEU A 63 -3.71 14.86 -5.93
CA LEU A 63 -4.07 14.91 -7.35
C LEU A 63 -4.71 16.25 -7.76
N ASP A 64 -5.34 16.98 -6.84
CA ASP A 64 -5.96 18.28 -7.15
C ASP A 64 -4.90 19.36 -7.41
N THR A 65 -3.74 19.23 -6.77
CA THR A 65 -2.62 20.16 -6.93
C THR A 65 -1.50 19.61 -7.81
N PHE A 66 -1.57 18.35 -8.23
CA PHE A 66 -0.57 17.73 -9.09
C PHE A 66 -0.55 18.34 -10.50
N THR A 67 0.63 18.70 -10.97
CA THR A 67 0.84 19.12 -12.35
C THR A 67 2.23 18.78 -12.84
N ILE A 68 2.36 18.49 -14.13
CA ILE A 68 3.65 18.38 -14.83
C ILE A 68 4.08 19.71 -15.47
N THR A 69 3.27 20.76 -15.32
CA THR A 69 3.60 22.09 -15.84
C THR A 69 4.54 22.86 -14.90
N GLY A 70 5.10 23.98 -15.39
CA GLY A 70 6.03 24.81 -14.62
C GLY A 70 7.50 24.35 -14.63
N LYS A 71 8.39 25.19 -14.07
CA LYS A 71 9.85 24.98 -14.13
C LYS A 71 10.32 23.80 -13.27
N LYS A 72 9.77 23.64 -12.05
CA LYS A 72 10.17 22.57 -11.12
C LYS A 72 9.83 21.16 -11.59
N ARG A 73 8.92 21.02 -12.57
CA ARG A 73 8.41 19.74 -13.09
C ARG A 73 8.86 19.45 -14.53
N ALA A 74 9.81 20.23 -15.04
CA ALA A 74 10.29 20.12 -16.42
C ALA A 74 10.80 18.70 -16.77
N GLY A 75 11.41 18.00 -15.80
CA GLY A 75 11.84 16.60 -15.97
C GLY A 75 10.68 15.64 -16.25
N LEU A 76 9.61 15.70 -15.44
CA LEU A 76 8.43 14.84 -15.64
C LEU A 76 7.73 15.13 -16.96
N ARG A 77 7.61 16.40 -17.34
CA ARG A 77 7.03 16.78 -18.64
C ARG A 77 7.87 16.29 -19.82
N ALA A 78 9.21 16.35 -19.72
CA ALA A 78 10.08 15.84 -20.77
C ALA A 78 9.92 14.32 -20.95
N ILE A 79 9.77 13.57 -19.84
CA ILE A 79 9.49 12.13 -19.87
C ILE A 79 8.13 11.87 -20.52
N HIS A 80 7.07 12.55 -20.06
CA HIS A 80 5.72 12.43 -20.64
C HIS A 80 5.72 12.67 -22.15
N ASN A 81 6.31 13.78 -22.60
CA ASN A 81 6.38 14.11 -24.03
C ASN A 81 7.19 13.11 -24.85
N ARG A 82 8.17 12.44 -24.24
CA ARG A 82 8.94 11.38 -24.92
C ARG A 82 8.05 10.16 -25.17
N PHE A 83 7.33 9.68 -24.16
CA PHE A 83 6.42 8.54 -24.30
C PHE A 83 5.33 8.81 -25.34
N GLU A 84 4.75 10.02 -25.33
CA GLU A 84 3.79 10.46 -26.36
C GLU A 84 4.39 10.46 -27.77
N ARG A 85 5.61 11.02 -27.93
CA ARG A 85 6.29 11.08 -29.23
C ARG A 85 6.67 9.69 -29.76
N GLU A 86 6.95 8.74 -28.87
CA GLU A 86 7.28 7.36 -29.21
C GLU A 86 6.01 6.49 -29.41
N GLY A 87 4.81 7.06 -29.22
CA GLY A 87 3.54 6.39 -29.52
C GLY A 87 3.06 5.42 -28.44
N TYR A 88 3.56 5.52 -27.21
CA TYR A 88 3.05 4.72 -26.10
C TYR A 88 1.65 5.19 -25.70
N THR A 89 0.77 4.23 -25.40
CA THR A 89 -0.57 4.51 -24.88
C THR A 89 -0.75 3.93 -23.48
N PHE A 90 -1.66 4.52 -22.70
CA PHE A 90 -2.00 4.06 -21.36
C PHE A 90 -3.49 3.76 -21.28
N HIS A 91 -3.83 2.60 -20.71
CA HIS A 91 -5.19 2.10 -20.57
C HIS A 91 -5.39 1.52 -19.16
N VAL A 92 -6.59 1.71 -18.61
CA VAL A 92 -7.01 1.09 -17.34
C VAL A 92 -8.09 0.06 -17.66
N GLU A 93 -7.70 -1.20 -17.68
CA GLU A 93 -8.62 -2.32 -17.91
C GLU A 93 -9.37 -2.67 -16.62
N GLN A 94 -10.63 -3.07 -16.76
CA GLN A 94 -11.49 -3.46 -15.65
C GLN A 94 -11.71 -4.97 -15.62
N PRO A 95 -11.81 -5.61 -14.44
CA PRO A 95 -12.17 -7.02 -14.35
C PRO A 95 -13.59 -7.28 -14.89
N PRO A 96 -13.89 -8.49 -15.40
CA PRO A 96 -13.04 -9.68 -15.44
C PRO A 96 -12.01 -9.66 -16.58
N PHE A 97 -10.86 -10.30 -16.35
CA PHE A 97 -9.75 -10.37 -17.31
C PHE A 97 -9.77 -11.67 -18.11
N SER A 98 -9.47 -11.59 -19.41
CA SER A 98 -9.33 -12.77 -20.28
C SER A 98 -8.03 -13.53 -20.01
N ALA A 99 -7.99 -14.81 -20.42
CA ALA A 99 -6.78 -15.61 -20.28
C ALA A 99 -5.64 -15.08 -21.15
N GLU A 100 -5.97 -14.54 -22.34
CA GLU A 100 -5.02 -13.90 -23.25
C GLU A 100 -4.36 -12.68 -22.59
N PHE A 101 -5.16 -11.78 -22.02
CA PHE A 101 -4.65 -10.59 -21.34
C PHE A 101 -3.77 -10.94 -20.14
N LEU A 102 -4.17 -11.92 -19.32
CA LEU A 102 -3.36 -12.39 -18.20
C LEU A 102 -2.04 -13.04 -18.66
N ASN A 103 -2.02 -13.71 -19.81
CA ASN A 103 -0.80 -14.28 -20.37
C ASN A 103 0.18 -13.18 -20.83
N GLU A 104 -0.31 -12.10 -21.43
CA GLU A 104 0.51 -10.94 -21.79
C GLU A 104 1.13 -10.29 -20.55
N LEU A 105 0.34 -10.06 -19.49
CA LEU A 105 0.86 -9.54 -18.22
C LEU A 105 1.92 -10.45 -17.60
N ARG A 106 1.74 -11.77 -17.66
CA ARG A 106 2.72 -12.73 -17.16
C ARG A 106 4.05 -12.64 -17.90
N GLN A 107 4.04 -12.52 -19.22
CA GLN A 107 5.29 -12.40 -19.99
C GLN A 107 6.11 -11.18 -19.54
N VAL A 108 5.47 -10.03 -19.34
CA VAL A 108 6.13 -8.82 -18.83
C VAL A 108 6.60 -9.02 -17.38
N SER A 109 5.79 -9.65 -16.52
CA SER A 109 6.15 -9.92 -15.12
C SER A 109 7.30 -10.90 -14.96
N ASP A 110 7.44 -11.89 -15.86
CA ASP A 110 8.52 -12.88 -15.81
C ASP A 110 9.86 -12.28 -16.29
N GLU A 111 9.82 -11.24 -17.13
CA GLU A 111 11.01 -10.54 -17.62
C GLU A 111 11.56 -9.50 -16.63
N TRP A 112 10.72 -8.95 -15.75
CA TRP A 112 11.06 -7.86 -14.82
C TRP A 112 11.80 -8.33 -13.56
#